data_AF-A0A327JUK4-F1
#
_entry.id   AF-A0A327JUK4-F1
#
_cell.length_a   1.000
_cell.length_b   1.000
_cell.length_c   1.000
_cell.angle_alpha   90.00
_cell.angle_beta   90.00
_cell.angle_gamma   90.00
#
_symmetry.space_group_name_H-M   'P 1'
#
loop_
_entity.id
_entity.type
_entity.pdbx_description
1 polymer ?
#
loop_
_entity_poly.entity_id
_entity_poly.type
_entity_poly.pdbx_seq_one_letter_code
_entity_poly.pdbx_strand_id
1 'polypeptide(L)'
;MRHRRRAFEPGGKRRHLHACRRTFGHEAGRDRALRPRCRHSRPHRDGPGTAGTRAMITLPSLRKPFVVLLTIPVGTALTIGSLPFVIVYLEDLFGVGDVAFQTFPFDTQSARTVLSVIATGAMSALSLAYSLVLVVFTLAAGNIGPRLLKRFTTDWVNQITAGILGGTFLYAVISLIFVSEDFMPRITISVGVLLAAASVVQLIYFVRHVARSISIDDEIAEISNRLTEALKSLVAAASREQKGRKKQDMDRERSTADIASPRSGYIGVTDMEVVIDFATAHDLVVEFALPHGAFILKDQTLATVTGPLDEGDEEAFLKLITIEPSRSEVAPVQFSIKLLVEIALRALSPGINDSYTAVACVDSLTSAFATVADEGINMAVHWDKEGNARVVLPGLGLKELVGSAFHPIRRAAGGNILMAQSLAYSLSRLHHAGGEEMQGIVENHLSLLFAQIRAADLVEDDIKSVVEMLPGELTRVVEAGEEDATGEVAADTAEDEPAPTA
;
A
#
# COMPACT_ATOMS: atom_id res chain seq x y z
N MET A 1 -41.19 36.30 10.32
CA MET A 1 -41.22 35.64 11.65
C MET A 1 -39.81 35.13 11.95
N ARG A 2 -38.96 35.91 12.63
CA ARG A 2 -38.64 35.89 14.08
C ARG A 2 -37.91 34.61 14.58
N HIS A 3 -36.63 34.84 14.93
CA HIS A 3 -35.85 34.28 16.07
C HIS A 3 -35.49 32.78 16.02
N ARG A 4 -34.32 32.30 16.50
CA ARG A 4 -33.40 32.81 17.54
C ARG A 4 -32.07 32.04 17.50
N ARG A 5 -30.96 32.75 17.79
CA ARG A 5 -29.64 32.21 18.21
C ARG A 5 -29.69 31.61 19.62
N ARG A 6 -28.87 30.57 19.89
CA ARG A 6 -28.12 30.26 21.15
C ARG A 6 -26.99 29.28 20.75
N ALA A 7 -25.68 29.47 20.92
CA ALA A 7 -24.84 29.91 22.04
C ALA A 7 -25.00 29.02 23.30
N PHE A 8 -24.03 28.13 23.53
CA PHE A 8 -23.81 27.45 24.80
C PHE A 8 -22.30 27.33 25.05
N GLU A 9 -21.82 28.08 26.04
CA GLU A 9 -20.48 27.98 26.63
C GLU A 9 -20.53 27.14 27.93
N PRO A 10 -19.36 26.73 28.48
CA PRO A 10 -19.23 25.56 29.34
C PRO A 10 -19.39 25.87 30.84
N GLY A 11 -19.94 24.92 31.59
CA GLY A 11 -20.04 24.97 33.05
C GLY A 11 -19.52 23.67 33.67
N GLY A 12 -18.38 23.75 34.35
CA GLY A 12 -17.75 22.61 35.02
C GLY A 12 -18.41 22.22 36.35
N LYS A 13 -18.01 21.04 36.86
CA LYS A 13 -17.59 20.81 38.26
C LYS A 13 -17.21 19.33 38.50
N ARG A 14 -15.95 19.19 38.95
CA ARG A 14 -15.48 18.45 40.14
C ARG A 14 -15.43 16.91 40.18
N ARG A 15 -14.17 16.48 40.41
CA ARG A 15 -13.64 15.54 41.43
C ARG A 15 -13.85 14.05 41.20
N HIS A 16 -12.73 13.32 41.06
CA HIS A 16 -12.26 12.39 42.09
C HIS A 16 -10.74 12.15 41.96
N LEU A 17 -10.01 12.49 43.02
CA LEU A 17 -8.61 12.15 43.27
C LEU A 17 -8.55 10.76 43.90
N HIS A 18 -7.68 9.87 43.41
CA HIS A 18 -7.14 8.78 44.22
C HIS A 18 -5.62 8.81 44.15
N ALA A 19 -5.04 9.12 45.31
CA ALA A 19 -3.63 9.01 45.62
C ALA A 19 -3.26 7.55 45.88
N CYS A 20 -2.06 7.13 45.44
CA CYS A 20 -1.40 5.97 46.02
C CYS A 20 -0.01 6.36 46.52
N ARG A 21 0.18 6.19 47.83
CA ARG A 21 1.31 6.62 48.64
C ARG A 21 2.51 5.69 48.46
N ARG A 22 3.69 6.31 48.45
CA ARG A 22 4.99 5.73 48.79
C ARG A 22 4.97 5.17 50.22
N THR A 23 5.65 4.04 50.43
CA THR A 23 6.24 3.67 51.72
C THR A 23 7.73 3.42 51.53
N PHE A 24 8.53 4.15 52.31
CA PHE A 24 9.95 3.95 52.54
C PHE A 24 10.10 3.04 53.75
N GLY A 25 11.05 2.11 53.70
CA GLY A 25 11.54 1.33 54.84
C GLY A 25 13.05 1.13 54.69
N HIS A 26 13.79 1.79 55.58
CA HIS A 26 15.24 1.80 55.75
C HIS A 26 15.71 0.52 56.46
N GLU A 27 16.88 -0.03 56.07
CA GLU A 27 17.93 -0.66 56.92
C GLU A 27 18.99 -1.29 55.99
N ALA A 28 20.16 -0.67 55.78
CA ALA A 28 21.37 -0.67 56.62
C ALA A 28 22.26 -1.93 56.51
N GLY A 29 23.29 -1.83 55.65
CA GLY A 29 24.68 -2.19 55.96
C GLY A 29 25.16 -3.64 55.79
N ARG A 30 26.10 -3.86 54.85
CA ARG A 30 27.52 -4.16 55.15
C ARG A 30 28.35 -4.54 53.91
N ASP A 31 29.60 -4.11 53.98
CA ASP A 31 30.72 -4.28 53.06
C ASP A 31 31.07 -5.71 52.64
N ARG A 32 31.61 -5.84 51.42
CA ARG A 32 32.86 -6.55 51.01
C ARG A 32 32.86 -6.71 49.47
N ALA A 33 33.62 -5.92 48.73
CA ALA A 33 35.04 -6.13 48.40
C ALA A 33 35.35 -7.34 47.49
N LEU A 34 35.93 -7.00 46.33
CA LEU A 34 37.00 -7.71 45.58
C LEU A 34 36.64 -8.80 44.54
N ARG A 35 36.80 -8.37 43.27
CA ARG A 35 37.68 -8.89 42.19
C ARG A 35 37.05 -9.57 40.96
N PRO A 36 37.63 -9.31 39.76
CA PRO A 36 37.16 -9.79 38.46
C PRO A 36 37.80 -11.14 38.08
N ARG A 37 37.17 -11.89 37.17
CA ARG A 37 37.78 -13.06 36.52
C ARG A 37 37.87 -12.83 35.01
N CYS A 38 39.10 -12.58 34.56
CA CYS A 38 39.57 -12.91 33.21
C CYS A 38 40.31 -14.27 33.25
N ARG A 39 40.19 -15.05 32.16
CA ARG A 39 41.05 -16.13 31.62
C ARG A 39 40.12 -17.16 30.95
N HIS A 40 40.35 -17.70 29.75
CA HIS A 40 41.58 -17.92 29.00
C HIS A 40 41.31 -17.99 27.48
N SER A 41 42.36 -17.73 26.73
CA SER A 41 42.48 -17.72 25.28
C SER A 41 43.12 -19.03 24.75
N ARG A 42 42.88 -19.31 23.45
CA ARG A 42 43.71 -20.03 22.43
C ARG A 42 43.50 -21.55 22.19
N PRO A 43 43.90 -22.10 21.02
CA PRO A 43 43.97 -21.54 19.64
C PRO A 43 43.56 -22.52 18.48
N HIS A 44 43.43 -21.94 17.27
CA HIS A 44 43.60 -22.44 15.87
C HIS A 44 43.67 -23.94 15.52
N ARG A 45 42.96 -24.30 14.44
CA ARG A 45 43.49 -25.20 13.39
C ARG A 45 42.83 -24.95 12.03
N ASP A 46 43.65 -24.61 11.05
CA ASP A 46 43.32 -24.46 9.63
C ASP A 46 43.20 -25.83 8.93
N GLY A 47 42.37 -25.88 7.88
CA GLY A 47 42.31 -26.97 6.91
C GLY A 47 41.22 -26.72 5.84
N PRO A 48 41.55 -26.70 4.53
CA PRO A 48 40.62 -26.30 3.49
C PRO A 48 39.76 -27.51 3.05
N GLY A 49 38.44 -27.37 3.13
CA GLY A 49 37.48 -28.38 2.71
C GLY A 49 36.56 -27.85 1.62
N THR A 50 36.83 -28.24 0.39
CA THR A 50 35.94 -28.11 -0.76
C THR A 50 34.59 -28.76 -0.48
N ALA A 51 33.53 -27.96 -0.38
CA ALA A 51 32.15 -28.44 -0.41
C ALA A 51 31.30 -27.50 -1.26
N GLY A 52 30.95 -27.97 -2.45
CA GLY A 52 30.01 -27.30 -3.34
C GLY A 52 28.64 -27.26 -2.67
N THR A 53 28.28 -26.10 -2.14
CA THR A 53 26.94 -25.84 -1.62
C THR A 53 26.03 -25.56 -2.82
N ARG A 54 25.23 -26.56 -3.19
CA ARG A 54 24.05 -26.38 -4.04
C ARG A 54 23.22 -25.25 -3.43
N ALA A 55 23.18 -24.11 -4.12
CA ALA A 55 22.25 -23.03 -3.83
C ALA A 55 20.83 -23.55 -4.08
N MET A 56 20.20 -24.07 -3.03
CA MET A 56 18.78 -24.31 -3.00
C MET A 56 18.12 -22.94 -2.92
N ILE A 57 17.63 -22.45 -4.06
CA ILE A 57 16.85 -21.22 -4.16
C ILE A 57 15.55 -21.47 -3.41
N THR A 58 15.54 -21.24 -2.10
CA THR A 58 14.32 -21.17 -1.32
C THR A 58 13.66 -19.84 -1.65
N LEU A 59 12.61 -19.84 -2.49
CA LEU A 59 11.67 -18.72 -2.66
C LEU A 59 10.72 -18.68 -1.44
N PRO A 60 10.93 -17.80 -0.43
CA PRO A 60 10.12 -17.83 0.78
C PRO A 60 8.89 -16.91 0.67
N SER A 61 8.87 -15.96 -0.27
CA SER A 61 7.84 -14.90 -0.31
C SER A 61 6.52 -15.33 -0.98
N LEU A 62 6.55 -16.32 -1.88
CA LEU A 62 5.36 -16.90 -2.53
C LEU A 62 4.72 -18.06 -1.74
N ARG A 63 5.44 -18.63 -0.77
CA ARG A 63 5.02 -19.84 -0.05
C ARG A 63 3.90 -19.58 0.95
N LYS A 64 3.90 -18.40 1.60
CA LYS A 64 2.91 -18.04 2.63
C LYS A 64 1.47 -17.90 2.09
N PRO A 65 1.19 -17.16 1.00
CA PRO A 65 -0.19 -17.04 0.49
C PRO A 65 -0.73 -18.35 -0.08
N PHE A 66 0.11 -19.16 -0.76
CA PHE A 66 -0.31 -20.43 -1.35
C PHE A 66 -0.66 -21.49 -0.29
N VAL A 67 0.09 -21.53 0.82
CA VAL A 67 -0.21 -22.44 1.94
C VAL A 67 -1.50 -22.03 2.64
N VAL A 68 -1.76 -20.73 2.85
CA VAL A 68 -3.01 -20.25 3.47
C VAL A 68 -4.23 -20.52 2.58
N LEU A 69 -4.11 -20.29 1.27
CA LEU A 69 -5.18 -20.55 0.28
C LEU A 69 -5.60 -22.03 0.24
N LEU A 70 -4.64 -22.96 0.37
CA LEU A 70 -4.94 -24.40 0.35
C LEU A 70 -5.41 -24.92 1.73
N THR A 71 -4.90 -24.38 2.83
CA THR A 71 -5.11 -24.97 4.17
C THR A 71 -6.48 -24.65 4.77
N ILE A 72 -7.01 -23.44 4.59
CA ILE A 72 -8.27 -23.04 5.23
C ILE A 72 -9.50 -23.74 4.63
N PRO A 73 -9.72 -23.75 3.30
CA PRO A 73 -10.88 -24.43 2.70
C PRO A 73 -10.83 -25.95 2.89
N VAL A 74 -9.65 -26.55 2.73
CA VAL A 74 -9.47 -27.99 2.91
C VAL A 74 -9.65 -28.38 4.37
N GLY A 75 -9.07 -27.61 5.30
CA GLY A 75 -9.22 -27.86 6.74
C GLY A 75 -10.67 -27.78 7.22
N THR A 76 -11.40 -26.75 6.78
CA THR A 76 -12.83 -26.60 7.10
C THR A 76 -13.68 -27.70 6.46
N ALA A 77 -13.44 -28.03 5.19
CA ALA A 77 -14.16 -29.11 4.51
C ALA A 77 -13.95 -30.48 5.16
N LEU A 78 -12.70 -30.81 5.54
CA LEU A 78 -12.38 -32.06 6.24
C LEU A 78 -12.98 -32.09 7.64
N THR A 79 -12.98 -30.96 8.36
CA THR A 79 -13.60 -30.87 9.69
C THR A 79 -15.09 -31.18 9.59
N ILE A 80 -15.83 -30.50 8.71
CA ILE A 80 -17.26 -30.75 8.49
C ILE A 80 -17.49 -32.18 7.98
N GLY A 81 -16.71 -32.63 7.01
CA GLY A 81 -16.82 -33.98 6.44
C GLY A 81 -16.53 -35.10 7.44
N SER A 82 -15.73 -34.85 8.48
CA SER A 82 -15.46 -35.84 9.53
C SER A 82 -16.56 -35.95 10.59
N LEU A 83 -17.47 -34.95 10.69
CA LEU A 83 -18.54 -34.93 11.70
C LEU A 83 -19.47 -36.15 11.68
N PRO A 84 -19.88 -36.74 10.53
CA PRO A 84 -20.74 -37.91 10.52
C PRO A 84 -20.15 -39.09 11.29
N PHE A 85 -18.83 -39.31 11.25
CA PHE A 85 -18.21 -40.41 12.02
C PHE A 85 -18.44 -40.25 13.53
N VAL A 86 -18.35 -39.01 14.03
CA VAL A 86 -18.55 -38.71 15.45
C VAL A 86 -20.03 -38.77 15.80
N ILE A 87 -20.89 -38.15 14.99
CA ILE A 87 -22.34 -38.09 15.25
C ILE A 87 -22.95 -39.48 15.20
N VAL A 88 -22.64 -40.28 14.17
CA VAL A 88 -23.13 -41.66 14.03
C VAL A 88 -22.66 -42.53 15.20
N TYR A 89 -21.39 -42.42 15.60
CA TYR A 89 -20.86 -43.16 16.75
C TYR A 89 -21.59 -42.81 18.06
N LEU A 90 -21.91 -41.52 18.27
CA LEU A 90 -22.70 -41.09 19.42
C LEU A 90 -24.17 -41.54 19.32
N GLU A 91 -24.77 -41.51 18.13
CA GLU A 91 -26.13 -41.98 17.92
C GLU A 91 -26.29 -43.47 18.22
N ASP A 92 -25.34 -44.29 17.77
CA ASP A 92 -25.28 -45.72 18.04
C ASP A 92 -25.06 -46.01 19.54
N LEU A 93 -24.14 -45.28 20.18
CA LEU A 93 -23.79 -45.48 21.60
C LEU A 93 -24.93 -45.11 22.56
N PHE A 94 -25.66 -44.04 22.28
CA PHE A 94 -26.64 -43.48 23.22
C PHE A 94 -28.10 -43.79 22.84
N GLY A 95 -28.38 -44.39 21.67
CA GLY A 95 -29.75 -44.70 21.23
C GLY A 95 -30.65 -43.47 21.09
N VAL A 96 -30.06 -42.26 20.93
CA VAL A 96 -30.77 -40.96 20.99
C VAL A 96 -31.69 -40.75 19.78
N GLY A 97 -31.56 -41.57 18.74
CA GLY A 97 -32.37 -41.50 17.53
C GLY A 97 -33.87 -41.60 17.78
N ASP A 98 -34.31 -42.31 18.84
CA ASP A 98 -35.73 -42.51 19.15
C ASP A 98 -36.38 -41.37 19.95
N VAL A 99 -35.59 -40.59 20.71
CA VAL A 99 -36.12 -39.60 21.66
C VAL A 99 -36.14 -38.17 21.12
N ALA A 100 -35.28 -37.85 20.14
CA ALA A 100 -35.07 -36.45 19.73
C ALA A 100 -35.98 -35.96 18.58
N PHE A 101 -36.53 -36.84 17.73
CA PHE A 101 -37.25 -36.38 16.53
C PHE A 101 -38.35 -37.37 16.06
N GLN A 102 -39.49 -37.39 16.75
CA GLN A 102 -40.75 -37.96 16.21
C GLN A 102 -41.41 -37.07 15.13
N THR A 103 -40.82 -35.91 14.78
CA THR A 103 -41.47 -34.86 13.97
C THR A 103 -41.18 -34.95 12.46
N PHE A 104 -40.19 -35.73 12.02
CA PHE A 104 -39.89 -35.92 10.60
C PHE A 104 -39.86 -37.42 10.23
N PRO A 105 -40.91 -37.95 9.57
CA PRO A 105 -40.93 -39.32 9.11
C PRO A 105 -40.08 -39.46 7.84
N PHE A 106 -38.76 -39.54 8.00
CA PHE A 106 -37.89 -40.04 6.94
C PHE A 106 -37.98 -41.57 6.91
N ASP A 107 -38.21 -42.14 5.73
CA ASP A 107 -37.87 -43.53 5.42
C ASP A 107 -36.43 -43.59 4.86
N THR A 108 -35.85 -44.79 4.83
CA THR A 108 -34.47 -45.03 4.33
C THR A 108 -34.27 -44.44 2.93
N GLN A 109 -35.29 -44.56 2.08
CA GLN A 109 -35.24 -44.08 0.70
C GLN A 109 -35.27 -42.55 0.62
N SER A 110 -36.12 -41.87 1.39
CA SER A 110 -36.11 -40.39 1.42
C SER A 110 -34.82 -39.85 2.04
N ALA A 111 -34.28 -40.51 3.07
CA ALA A 111 -33.00 -40.12 3.67
C ALA A 111 -31.85 -40.15 2.65
N ARG A 112 -31.71 -41.27 1.91
CA ARG A 112 -30.72 -41.40 0.83
C ARG A 112 -30.94 -40.35 -0.27
N THR A 113 -32.20 -40.12 -0.64
CA THR A 113 -32.55 -39.14 -1.68
C THR A 113 -32.17 -37.72 -1.25
N VAL A 114 -32.53 -37.32 -0.04
CA VAL A 114 -32.21 -35.99 0.51
C VAL A 114 -30.70 -35.80 0.61
N LEU A 115 -29.94 -36.76 1.16
CA LEU A 115 -28.48 -36.67 1.22
C LEU A 115 -27.83 -36.60 -0.16
N SER A 116 -28.32 -37.36 -1.15
CA SER A 116 -27.85 -37.26 -2.55
C SER A 116 -28.14 -35.89 -3.17
N VAL A 117 -29.32 -35.33 -2.93
CA VAL A 117 -29.68 -33.98 -3.40
C VAL A 117 -28.78 -32.92 -2.75
N ILE A 118 -28.48 -33.07 -1.46
CA ILE A 118 -27.57 -32.17 -0.73
C ILE A 118 -26.15 -32.28 -1.29
N ALA A 119 -25.63 -33.50 -1.49
CA ALA A 119 -24.29 -33.71 -2.04
C ALA A 119 -24.16 -33.08 -3.44
N THR A 120 -25.08 -33.40 -4.35
CA THR A 120 -25.05 -32.87 -5.72
C THR A 120 -25.24 -31.35 -5.74
N GLY A 121 -26.20 -30.82 -4.97
CA GLY A 121 -26.43 -29.38 -4.85
C GLY A 121 -25.22 -28.62 -4.28
N ALA A 122 -24.58 -29.14 -3.24
CA ALA A 122 -23.38 -28.55 -2.66
C ALA A 122 -22.20 -28.55 -3.64
N MET A 123 -22.01 -29.63 -4.40
CA MET A 123 -20.98 -29.71 -5.44
C MET A 123 -21.24 -28.73 -6.59
N SER A 124 -22.49 -28.62 -7.06
CA SER A 124 -22.86 -27.63 -8.07
C SER A 124 -22.65 -26.20 -7.59
N ALA A 125 -23.07 -25.87 -6.37
CA ALA A 125 -22.84 -24.57 -5.75
C ALA A 125 -21.35 -24.25 -5.62
N LEU A 126 -20.53 -25.24 -5.23
CA LEU A 126 -19.07 -25.10 -5.14
C LEU A 126 -18.46 -24.78 -6.50
N SER A 127 -18.88 -25.50 -7.56
CA SER A 127 -18.44 -25.23 -8.92
C SER A 127 -18.82 -23.82 -9.37
N LEU A 128 -20.07 -23.39 -9.12
CA LEU A 128 -20.53 -22.04 -9.45
C LEU A 128 -19.73 -20.96 -8.70
N ALA A 129 -19.43 -21.18 -7.42
CA ALA A 129 -18.61 -20.27 -6.63
C ALA A 129 -17.21 -20.14 -7.24
N TYR A 130 -16.54 -21.25 -7.57
CA TYR A 130 -15.23 -21.20 -8.23
C TYR A 130 -15.27 -20.53 -9.61
N SER A 131 -16.31 -20.78 -10.40
CA SER A 131 -16.49 -20.10 -11.69
C SER A 131 -16.64 -18.59 -11.50
N LEU A 132 -17.43 -18.14 -10.53
CA LEU A 132 -17.60 -16.71 -10.24
C LEU A 132 -16.29 -16.08 -9.77
N VAL A 133 -15.54 -16.74 -8.88
CA VAL A 133 -14.20 -16.29 -8.46
C VAL A 133 -13.29 -16.16 -9.67
N LEU A 134 -13.27 -17.16 -10.56
CA LEU A 134 -12.42 -17.15 -11.74
C LEU A 134 -12.79 -16.00 -12.69
N VAL A 135 -14.08 -15.76 -12.93
CA VAL A 135 -14.55 -14.62 -13.75
C VAL A 135 -14.09 -13.30 -13.14
N VAL A 136 -14.34 -13.09 -11.84
CA VAL A 136 -13.93 -11.87 -11.14
C VAL A 136 -12.41 -11.71 -11.14
N PHE A 137 -11.68 -12.80 -10.96
CA PHE A 137 -10.23 -12.82 -11.05
C PHE A 137 -9.74 -12.41 -12.44
N THR A 138 -10.35 -12.94 -13.51
CA THR A 138 -9.99 -12.57 -14.89
C THR A 138 -10.31 -11.11 -15.20
N LEU A 139 -11.44 -10.59 -14.70
CA LEU A 139 -11.82 -9.17 -14.84
C LEU A 139 -10.87 -8.25 -14.05
N ALA A 140 -10.53 -8.60 -12.81
CA ALA A 140 -9.61 -7.82 -11.98
C ALA A 140 -8.19 -7.81 -12.56
N ALA A 141 -7.70 -8.95 -13.04
CA ALA A 141 -6.41 -9.05 -13.74
C ALA A 141 -6.41 -8.19 -15.02
N GLY A 142 -7.52 -8.21 -15.77
CA GLY A 142 -7.75 -7.47 -17.01
C GLY A 142 -7.93 -5.96 -16.83
N ASN A 143 -8.43 -5.49 -15.69
CA ASN A 143 -8.79 -4.08 -15.49
C ASN A 143 -8.00 -3.33 -14.40
N ILE A 144 -7.40 -4.01 -13.42
CA ILE A 144 -6.91 -3.33 -12.19
C ILE A 144 -5.48 -3.72 -11.79
N GLY A 145 -4.92 -4.76 -12.41
CA GLY A 145 -3.48 -5.06 -12.36
C GLY A 145 -3.07 -6.14 -11.36
N PRO A 146 -1.80 -6.59 -11.42
CA PRO A 146 -1.33 -7.80 -10.75
C PRO A 146 -1.37 -7.76 -9.21
N ARG A 147 -1.61 -6.60 -8.59
CA ARG A 147 -1.58 -6.43 -7.13
C ARG A 147 -2.88 -6.83 -6.44
N LEU A 148 -4.04 -6.68 -7.09
CA LEU A 148 -5.32 -7.21 -6.59
C LEU A 148 -5.39 -8.73 -6.65
N LEU A 149 -4.59 -9.36 -7.51
CA LEU A 149 -4.44 -10.81 -7.62
C LEU A 149 -4.12 -11.46 -6.27
N LYS A 150 -3.30 -10.80 -5.44
CA LYS A 150 -2.89 -11.30 -4.12
C LYS A 150 -3.97 -11.13 -3.06
N ARG A 151 -4.82 -10.09 -3.17
CA ARG A 151 -5.93 -9.82 -2.24
C ARG A 151 -7.05 -10.85 -2.44
N PHE A 152 -7.42 -11.15 -3.69
CA PHE A 152 -8.46 -12.14 -4.01
C PHE A 152 -8.13 -13.56 -3.55
N THR A 153 -6.87 -14.00 -3.67
CA THR A 153 -6.45 -15.33 -3.18
C THR A 153 -6.41 -15.43 -1.65
N THR A 154 -6.45 -14.31 -0.94
CA THR A 154 -6.37 -14.27 0.52
C THR A 154 -7.72 -13.90 1.16
N ASP A 155 -8.78 -13.75 0.36
CA ASP A 155 -10.11 -13.41 0.88
C ASP A 155 -10.70 -14.59 1.68
N TRP A 156 -10.91 -14.32 2.97
CA TRP A 156 -11.43 -15.28 3.92
C TRP A 156 -12.87 -15.72 3.59
N VAL A 157 -13.68 -14.87 2.94
CA VAL A 157 -15.05 -15.22 2.54
C VAL A 157 -15.05 -16.27 1.43
N ASN A 158 -14.15 -16.15 0.46
CA ASN A 158 -13.99 -17.13 -0.60
C ASN A 158 -13.56 -18.49 -0.01
N GLN A 159 -12.60 -18.47 0.91
CA GLN A 159 -12.06 -19.67 1.54
C GLN A 159 -13.10 -20.39 2.42
N ILE A 160 -13.88 -19.65 3.21
CA ILE A 160 -14.97 -20.20 4.03
C ILE A 160 -16.10 -20.76 3.16
N THR A 161 -16.46 -20.05 2.08
CA THR A 161 -17.52 -20.52 1.17
C THR A 161 -17.15 -21.85 0.52
N ALA A 162 -15.93 -21.96 -0.02
CA ALA A 162 -15.43 -23.20 -0.58
C ALA A 162 -15.36 -24.33 0.47
N GLY A 163 -14.94 -24.00 1.69
CA GLY A 163 -14.89 -24.92 2.82
C GLY A 163 -16.24 -25.46 3.26
N ILE A 164 -17.25 -24.59 3.41
CA ILE A 164 -18.61 -24.97 3.82
C ILE A 164 -19.30 -25.79 2.73
N LEU A 165 -19.20 -25.38 1.45
CA LEU A 165 -19.82 -26.11 0.34
C LEU A 165 -19.15 -27.47 0.12
N GLY A 166 -17.80 -27.51 0.08
CA GLY A 166 -17.05 -28.76 -0.02
C GLY A 166 -17.24 -29.67 1.20
N GLY A 167 -17.29 -29.08 2.40
CA GLY A 167 -17.57 -29.80 3.65
C GLY A 167 -18.97 -30.39 3.69
N THR A 168 -19.99 -29.65 3.23
CA THR A 168 -21.37 -30.12 3.16
C THR A 168 -21.52 -31.26 2.13
N PHE A 169 -20.81 -31.17 1.01
CA PHE A 169 -20.69 -32.28 0.05
C PHE A 169 -20.08 -33.52 0.70
N LEU A 170 -18.91 -33.40 1.35
CA LEU A 170 -18.25 -34.52 2.02
C LEU A 170 -19.12 -35.10 3.13
N TYR A 171 -19.75 -34.25 3.95
CA TYR A 171 -20.67 -34.65 5.01
C TYR A 171 -21.80 -35.51 4.45
N ALA A 172 -22.45 -35.07 3.37
CA ALA A 172 -23.57 -35.79 2.77
C ALA A 172 -23.14 -37.14 2.16
N VAL A 173 -22.01 -37.18 1.44
CA VAL A 173 -21.45 -38.42 0.87
C VAL A 173 -21.05 -39.42 1.95
N ILE A 174 -20.38 -38.97 3.00
CA ILE A 174 -19.97 -39.84 4.11
C ILE A 174 -21.19 -40.33 4.88
N SER A 175 -22.19 -39.46 5.10
CA SER A 175 -23.45 -39.85 5.75
C SER A 175 -24.19 -40.95 4.98
N LEU A 176 -24.15 -40.93 3.64
CA LEU A 176 -24.76 -41.98 2.81
C LEU A 176 -24.20 -43.38 3.09
N ILE A 177 -22.92 -43.49 3.47
CA ILE A 177 -22.26 -44.77 3.78
C ILE A 177 -22.90 -45.43 5.02
N PHE A 178 -23.42 -44.62 5.95
CA PHE A 178 -24.00 -45.09 7.21
C PHE A 178 -25.51 -45.38 7.14
N VAL A 179 -26.20 -45.02 6.05
CA VAL A 179 -27.65 -45.24 5.91
C VAL A 179 -27.92 -46.67 5.41
N SER A 180 -28.44 -47.50 6.31
CA SER A 180 -28.85 -48.89 6.04
C SER A 180 -30.32 -49.12 6.37
N GLU A 181 -30.89 -50.28 6.00
CA GLU A 181 -32.28 -50.61 6.36
C GLU A 181 -32.45 -50.87 7.86
N ASP A 182 -31.41 -51.41 8.51
CA ASP A 182 -31.42 -51.77 9.93
C ASP A 182 -31.06 -50.60 10.86
N PHE A 183 -30.33 -49.60 10.33
CA PHE A 183 -29.87 -48.44 11.08
C PHE A 183 -29.90 -47.17 10.22
N MET A 184 -30.68 -46.18 10.69
CA MET A 184 -30.85 -44.88 10.06
C MET A 184 -30.47 -43.74 11.03
N PRO A 185 -29.30 -43.10 10.84
CA PRO A 185 -28.81 -42.05 11.74
C PRO A 185 -29.55 -40.72 11.54
N ARG A 186 -30.67 -40.54 12.28
CA ARG A 186 -31.62 -39.43 12.09
C ARG A 186 -31.01 -38.06 12.40
N ILE A 187 -30.22 -37.92 13.46
CA ILE A 187 -29.53 -36.68 13.83
C ILE A 187 -28.50 -36.34 12.76
N THR A 188 -27.74 -37.32 12.27
CA THR A 188 -26.79 -37.12 11.17
C THR A 188 -27.49 -36.56 9.92
N ILE A 189 -28.66 -37.10 9.55
CA ILE A 189 -29.46 -36.60 8.42
C ILE A 189 -29.97 -35.17 8.69
N SER A 190 -30.51 -34.90 9.87
CA SER A 190 -31.01 -33.57 10.24
C SER A 190 -29.91 -32.49 10.22
N VAL A 191 -28.71 -32.81 10.71
CA VAL A 191 -27.55 -31.92 10.62
C VAL A 191 -27.16 -31.70 9.15
N GLY A 192 -27.26 -32.71 8.29
CA GLY A 192 -27.07 -32.57 6.85
C GLY A 192 -28.03 -31.55 6.22
N VAL A 193 -29.32 -31.61 6.58
CA VAL A 193 -30.33 -30.64 6.12
C VAL A 193 -30.02 -29.22 6.62
N LEU A 194 -29.59 -29.09 7.88
CA LEU A 194 -29.18 -27.79 8.44
C LEU A 194 -27.94 -27.23 7.71
N LEU A 195 -26.96 -28.08 7.41
CA LEU A 195 -25.76 -27.70 6.63
C LEU A 195 -26.12 -27.29 5.20
N ALA A 196 -27.11 -27.94 4.58
CA ALA A 196 -27.63 -27.54 3.28
C ALA A 196 -28.27 -26.15 3.31
N ALA A 197 -29.11 -25.87 4.33
CA ALA A 197 -29.69 -24.54 4.52
C ALA A 197 -28.61 -23.47 4.77
N ALA A 198 -27.61 -23.77 5.61
CA ALA A 198 -26.46 -22.90 5.85
C ALA A 198 -25.65 -22.65 4.58
N SER A 199 -25.49 -23.67 3.73
CA SER A 199 -24.79 -23.58 2.44
C SER A 199 -25.50 -22.63 1.47
N VAL A 200 -26.84 -22.65 1.42
CA VAL A 200 -27.63 -21.70 0.61
C VAL A 200 -27.43 -20.26 1.11
N VAL A 201 -27.53 -20.03 2.42
CA VAL A 201 -27.31 -18.70 3.01
C VAL A 201 -25.88 -18.21 2.74
N GLN A 202 -24.89 -19.10 2.89
CA GLN A 202 -23.49 -18.78 2.60
C GLN A 202 -23.28 -18.44 1.12
N LEU A 203 -23.91 -19.17 0.19
CA LEU A 203 -23.84 -18.88 -1.23
C LEU A 203 -24.42 -17.51 -1.57
N ILE A 204 -25.58 -17.16 -1.00
CA ILE A 204 -26.19 -15.83 -1.17
C ILE A 204 -25.28 -14.73 -0.61
N TYR A 205 -24.71 -14.96 0.58
CA TYR A 205 -23.73 -14.05 1.17
C TYR A 205 -22.50 -13.87 0.30
N PHE A 206 -21.95 -14.97 -0.22
CA PHE A 206 -20.79 -14.97 -1.11
C PHE A 206 -21.05 -14.18 -2.38
N VAL A 207 -22.18 -14.37 -3.06
CA VAL A 207 -22.53 -13.60 -4.27
C VAL A 207 -22.60 -12.11 -3.95
N ARG A 208 -23.26 -11.74 -2.84
CA ARG A 208 -23.34 -10.34 -2.41
C ARG A 208 -21.97 -9.77 -2.05
N HIS A 209 -21.11 -10.54 -1.40
CA HIS A 209 -19.76 -10.14 -1.02
C HIS A 209 -18.92 -9.87 -2.26
N VAL A 210 -18.88 -10.83 -3.19
CA VAL A 210 -18.14 -10.71 -4.45
C VAL A 210 -18.64 -9.53 -5.28
N ALA A 211 -19.96 -9.26 -5.28
CA ALA A 211 -20.51 -8.08 -5.95
C ALA A 211 -20.12 -6.75 -5.30
N ARG A 212 -19.77 -6.74 -3.99
CA ARG A 212 -19.40 -5.53 -3.24
C ARG A 212 -17.88 -5.35 -3.10
N SER A 213 -17.09 -6.41 -3.18
CA SER A 213 -15.64 -6.40 -2.95
C SER A 213 -14.82 -5.81 -4.10
N ILE A 214 -15.47 -5.17 -5.07
CA ILE A 214 -14.85 -4.59 -6.28
C ILE A 214 -15.14 -3.08 -6.35
N SER A 215 -15.11 -2.36 -5.22
CA SER A 215 -15.06 -0.90 -5.31
C SER A 215 -13.61 -0.49 -5.49
N ILE A 216 -13.27 -0.11 -6.73
CA ILE A 216 -11.99 0.53 -7.05
C ILE A 216 -11.83 1.80 -6.18
N ASP A 217 -12.92 2.46 -5.82
CA ASP A 217 -12.93 3.64 -4.95
C ASP A 217 -12.43 3.35 -3.52
N ASP A 218 -12.83 2.21 -2.93
CA ASP A 218 -12.35 1.82 -1.59
C ASP A 218 -10.83 1.57 -1.58
N GLU A 219 -10.29 0.97 -2.64
CA GLU A 219 -8.85 0.76 -2.80
C GLU A 219 -8.09 2.08 -3.02
N ILE A 220 -8.62 2.96 -3.88
CA ILE A 220 -8.08 4.30 -4.09
C ILE A 220 -8.03 5.06 -2.76
N ALA A 221 -9.11 5.00 -1.96
CA ALA A 221 -9.19 5.62 -0.64
C ALA A 221 -8.15 5.03 0.34
N GLU A 222 -7.97 3.70 0.36
CA GLU A 222 -6.96 3.04 1.19
C GLU A 222 -5.54 3.49 0.82
N ILE A 223 -5.21 3.55 -0.47
CA ILE A 223 -3.91 4.02 -0.95
C ILE A 223 -3.70 5.50 -0.62
N SER A 224 -4.73 6.33 -0.79
CA SER A 224 -4.70 7.76 -0.46
C SER A 224 -4.45 8.02 1.02
N ASN A 225 -5.08 7.24 1.91
CA ASN A 225 -4.85 7.33 3.35
C ASN A 225 -3.39 7.00 3.70
N ARG A 226 -2.84 5.92 3.12
CA ARG A 226 -1.43 5.55 3.32
C ARG A 226 -0.48 6.63 2.81
N LEU A 227 -0.76 7.22 1.66
CA LEU A 227 0.01 8.35 1.12
C LEU A 227 -0.03 9.54 2.08
N THR A 228 -1.22 9.91 2.56
CA THR A 228 -1.42 11.04 3.47
C THR A 228 -0.68 10.84 4.79
N GLU A 229 -0.74 9.66 5.38
CA GLU A 229 0.01 9.33 6.60
C GLU A 229 1.52 9.40 6.37
N ALA A 230 2.00 8.85 5.26
CA ALA A 230 3.41 8.90 4.91
C ALA A 230 3.91 10.33 4.68
N LEU A 231 3.15 11.17 3.98
CA LEU A 231 3.45 12.59 3.76
C LEU A 231 3.51 13.37 5.09
N LYS A 232 2.50 13.20 5.96
CA LYS A 232 2.51 13.82 7.30
C LYS A 232 3.70 13.39 8.14
N SER A 233 4.09 12.11 8.06
CA SER A 233 5.26 11.61 8.78
C SER A 233 6.56 12.24 8.28
N LEU A 234 6.69 12.43 6.96
CA LEU A 234 7.84 13.07 6.33
C LEU A 234 7.97 14.52 6.78
N VAL A 235 6.88 15.28 6.77
CA VAL A 235 6.91 16.68 7.17
C VAL A 235 7.11 16.85 8.69
N ALA A 236 6.50 15.98 9.50
CA ALA A 236 6.74 15.98 10.94
C ALA A 236 8.21 15.70 11.28
N ALA A 237 8.90 14.85 10.50
CA ALA A 237 10.33 14.64 10.63
C ALA A 237 11.12 15.91 10.26
N ALA A 238 10.85 16.51 9.09
CA ALA A 238 11.50 17.75 8.65
C ALA A 238 11.34 18.91 9.65
N SER A 239 10.13 19.07 10.22
CA SER A 239 9.84 20.10 11.23
C SER A 239 10.58 19.89 12.56
N ARG A 240 10.83 18.63 12.96
CA ARG A 240 11.62 18.31 14.16
C ARG A 240 13.10 18.59 13.92
N GLU A 241 13.59 18.27 12.74
CA GLU A 241 14.98 18.49 12.30
C GLU A 241 15.31 19.99 12.26
N GLN A 242 14.38 20.84 11.80
CA GLN A 242 14.59 22.29 11.73
C GLN A 242 14.74 22.97 13.11
N LYS A 243 14.17 22.39 14.18
CA LYS A 243 14.27 22.89 15.57
C LYS A 243 15.59 22.52 16.25
N GLY A 244 16.36 21.58 15.71
CA GLY A 244 17.66 21.13 16.23
C GLY A 244 18.85 21.98 15.79
N ARG A 245 18.64 23.04 15.01
CA ARG A 245 19.71 23.87 14.40
C ARG A 245 20.71 24.41 15.44
N LYS A 246 21.85 23.73 15.55
CA LYS A 246 23.13 24.45 15.51
C LYS A 246 23.45 24.65 14.04
N LYS A 247 23.65 25.90 13.63
CA LYS A 247 24.18 26.24 12.32
C LYS A 247 25.65 25.82 12.34
N GLN A 248 25.93 24.53 12.16
CA GLN A 248 27.29 24.11 11.84
C GLN A 248 27.46 24.41 10.36
N ASP A 249 28.41 25.29 10.06
CA ASP A 249 29.00 25.34 8.74
C ASP A 249 29.37 23.90 8.40
N MET A 250 28.79 23.35 7.33
CA MET A 250 29.38 22.20 6.66
C MET A 250 30.75 22.70 6.20
N ASP A 251 31.76 22.57 7.06
CA ASP A 251 33.11 23.06 6.80
C ASP A 251 33.58 22.38 5.52
N ARG A 252 33.51 23.15 4.42
CA ARG A 252 34.00 22.75 3.09
C ARG A 252 35.51 22.50 3.08
N GLU A 253 36.18 22.70 4.21
CA GLU A 253 37.60 22.41 4.44
C GLU A 253 37.87 20.95 4.84
N ARG A 254 36.84 20.13 5.12
CA ARG A 254 37.00 18.68 5.34
C ARG A 254 37.12 17.91 4.01
N SER A 255 37.90 16.83 4.02
CA SER A 255 38.03 15.92 2.87
C SER A 255 36.67 15.34 2.47
N THR A 256 36.37 15.40 1.18
CA THR A 256 35.20 14.78 0.56
C THR A 256 35.61 13.60 -0.31
N ALA A 257 34.87 12.50 -0.23
CA ALA A 257 35.09 11.30 -1.02
C ALA A 257 33.76 10.72 -1.52
N ASP A 258 33.73 10.26 -2.76
CA ASP A 258 32.57 9.58 -3.33
C ASP A 258 32.69 8.07 -3.14
N ILE A 259 31.65 7.47 -2.56
CA ILE A 259 31.52 6.01 -2.44
C ILE A 259 30.72 5.51 -3.63
N ALA A 260 31.34 4.64 -4.42
CA ALA A 260 30.72 4.05 -5.60
C ALA A 260 29.88 2.81 -5.25
N SER A 261 28.82 2.58 -6.01
CA SER A 261 28.00 1.38 -5.85
C SER A 261 28.75 0.12 -6.31
N PRO A 262 28.86 -0.92 -5.47
CA PRO A 262 29.57 -2.15 -5.84
C PRO A 262 28.84 -3.00 -6.88
N ARG A 263 27.54 -2.74 -7.12
CA ARG A 263 26.70 -3.49 -8.07
C ARG A 263 25.51 -2.68 -8.57
N SER A 264 24.98 -3.06 -9.73
CA SER A 264 23.72 -2.50 -10.21
C SER A 264 22.53 -3.10 -9.47
N GLY A 265 21.53 -2.29 -9.14
CA GLY A 265 20.29 -2.73 -8.49
C GLY A 265 19.48 -1.58 -7.91
N TYR A 266 18.47 -1.91 -7.11
CA TYR A 266 17.64 -0.94 -6.39
C TYR A 266 18.17 -0.70 -4.99
N ILE A 267 18.31 0.56 -4.59
CA ILE A 267 18.66 0.92 -3.21
C ILE A 267 17.51 0.46 -2.29
N GLY A 268 17.78 -0.44 -1.35
CA GLY A 268 16.81 -1.01 -0.42
C GLY A 268 16.51 -0.08 0.76
N VAL A 269 15.71 -0.57 1.71
CA VAL A 269 15.51 0.14 2.99
C VAL A 269 16.80 0.02 3.80
N THR A 270 17.39 1.15 4.13
CA THR A 270 18.53 1.21 5.05
C THR A 270 18.03 1.59 6.44
N ASP A 271 18.53 0.91 7.48
CA ASP A 271 18.26 1.29 8.86
C ASP A 271 18.99 2.61 9.17
N MET A 272 18.24 3.71 9.16
CA MET A 272 18.80 5.04 9.33
C MET A 272 19.48 5.23 10.69
N GLU A 273 19.00 4.58 11.76
CA GLU A 273 19.67 4.68 13.06
C GLU A 273 21.07 4.09 12.99
N VAL A 274 21.23 2.96 12.31
CA VAL A 274 22.53 2.30 12.13
C VAL A 274 23.49 3.16 11.30
N VAL A 275 22.99 3.82 10.25
CA VAL A 275 23.82 4.72 9.43
C VAL A 275 24.22 5.98 10.20
N ILE A 276 23.31 6.55 10.99
CA ILE A 276 23.60 7.71 11.86
C ILE A 276 24.63 7.33 12.92
N ASP A 277 24.49 6.18 13.57
CA ASP A 277 25.44 5.72 14.59
C ASP A 277 26.83 5.48 13.97
N PHE A 278 26.90 4.91 12.76
CA PHE A 278 28.15 4.77 12.01
C PHE A 278 28.77 6.13 11.68
N ALA A 279 28.01 7.03 11.06
CA ALA A 279 28.48 8.37 10.73
C ALA A 279 28.92 9.16 11.98
N THR A 280 28.26 8.94 13.12
CA THR A 280 28.64 9.56 14.40
C THR A 280 29.97 9.01 14.93
N ALA A 281 30.14 7.69 14.93
CA ALA A 281 31.34 7.03 15.45
C ALA A 281 32.62 7.39 14.68
N HIS A 282 32.49 7.65 13.38
CA HIS A 282 33.59 7.97 12.47
C HIS A 282 33.71 9.48 12.15
N ASP A 283 32.88 10.32 12.78
CA ASP A 283 32.78 11.77 12.54
C ASP A 283 32.60 12.16 11.06
N LEU A 284 31.73 11.41 10.37
CA LEU A 284 31.40 11.57 8.95
C LEU A 284 30.06 12.29 8.77
N VAL A 285 29.90 12.92 7.61
CA VAL A 285 28.61 13.35 7.06
C VAL A 285 28.39 12.64 5.74
N VAL A 286 27.31 11.88 5.63
CA VAL A 286 26.98 11.05 4.47
C VAL A 286 25.84 11.69 3.69
N GLU A 287 26.08 12.06 2.44
CA GLU A 287 25.06 12.55 1.52
C GLU A 287 24.77 11.49 0.46
N PHE A 288 23.58 10.91 0.46
CA PHE A 288 23.19 9.93 -0.55
C PHE A 288 22.97 10.62 -1.91
N ALA A 289 23.43 10.01 -2.99
CA ALA A 289 23.24 10.56 -4.34
C ALA A 289 21.83 10.29 -4.90
N LEU A 290 21.20 9.19 -4.45
CA LEU A 290 19.88 8.75 -4.92
C LEU A 290 18.98 8.33 -3.74
N PRO A 291 17.64 8.53 -3.86
CA PRO A 291 16.71 8.12 -2.81
C PRO A 291 16.60 6.60 -2.72
N HIS A 292 16.09 6.11 -1.58
CA HIS A 292 15.68 4.72 -1.45
C HIS A 292 14.69 4.31 -2.55
N GLY A 293 14.85 3.09 -3.07
CA GLY A 293 14.06 2.55 -4.18
C GLY A 293 14.49 3.03 -5.57
N ALA A 294 15.46 3.94 -5.68
CA ALA A 294 16.07 4.31 -6.96
C ALA A 294 16.96 3.17 -7.50
N PHE A 295 17.08 3.09 -8.82
CA PHE A 295 17.99 2.16 -9.46
C PHE A 295 19.36 2.83 -9.63
N ILE A 296 20.40 2.16 -9.14
CA ILE A 296 21.79 2.60 -9.24
C ILE A 296 22.58 1.62 -10.11
N LEU A 297 23.49 2.14 -10.93
CA LEU A 297 24.41 1.33 -11.72
C LEU A 297 25.66 0.99 -10.89
N LYS A 298 26.29 -0.14 -11.22
CA LYS A 298 27.64 -0.42 -10.74
C LYS A 298 28.57 0.76 -11.07
N ASP A 299 29.43 1.12 -10.13
CA ASP A 299 30.44 2.19 -10.24
C ASP A 299 29.83 3.61 -10.31
N GLN A 300 28.51 3.76 -10.22
CA GLN A 300 27.84 5.05 -10.02
C GLN A 300 27.96 5.50 -8.56
N THR A 301 28.12 6.80 -8.32
CA THR A 301 28.16 7.37 -6.96
C THR A 301 26.88 7.01 -6.19
N LEU A 302 27.06 6.34 -5.05
CA LEU A 302 26.00 5.95 -4.12
C LEU A 302 25.80 7.02 -3.05
N ALA A 303 26.90 7.51 -2.49
CA ALA A 303 26.91 8.57 -1.50
C ALA A 303 28.23 9.36 -1.56
N THR A 304 28.17 10.64 -1.26
CA THR A 304 29.32 11.50 -1.03
C THR A 304 29.51 11.65 0.49
N VAL A 305 30.72 11.37 0.97
CA VAL A 305 31.05 11.42 2.40
C VAL A 305 32.01 12.56 2.67
N THR A 306 31.71 13.37 3.68
CA THR A 306 32.57 14.46 4.16
C THR A 306 33.12 14.12 5.54
N GLY A 307 34.44 14.04 5.67
CA GLY A 307 35.12 13.68 6.91
C GLY A 307 36.34 12.76 6.69
N PRO A 308 36.97 12.29 7.78
CA PRO A 308 38.14 11.41 7.71
C PRO A 308 37.72 9.98 7.36
N LEU A 309 37.50 9.69 6.08
CA LEU A 309 37.16 8.37 5.58
C LEU A 309 38.44 7.54 5.33
N ASP A 310 38.55 6.37 5.96
CA ASP A 310 39.57 5.36 5.63
C ASP A 310 39.01 4.22 4.75
N GLU A 311 39.89 3.37 4.18
CA GLU A 311 39.48 2.25 3.31
C GLU A 311 38.62 1.21 4.05
N GLY A 312 38.81 1.03 5.36
CA GLY A 312 38.03 0.09 6.16
C GLY A 312 36.61 0.57 6.42
N ASP A 313 36.45 1.88 6.55
CA ASP A 313 35.19 2.57 6.78
C ASP A 313 34.30 2.54 5.54
N GLU A 314 34.87 2.66 4.34
CA GLU A 314 34.12 2.52 3.08
C GLU A 314 33.49 1.12 2.96
N GLU A 315 34.27 0.06 3.21
CA GLU A 315 33.77 -1.32 3.13
C GLU A 315 32.72 -1.60 4.22
N ALA A 316 32.89 -1.01 5.40
CA ALA A 316 31.92 -1.11 6.49
C ALA A 316 30.60 -0.39 6.14
N PHE A 317 30.68 0.81 5.58
CA PHE A 317 29.51 1.58 5.15
C PHE A 317 28.72 0.87 4.05
N LEU A 318 29.41 0.33 3.03
CA LEU A 318 28.76 -0.42 1.95
C LEU A 318 28.00 -1.66 2.44
N LYS A 319 28.42 -2.27 3.57
CA LYS A 319 27.70 -3.41 4.18
C LYS A 319 26.41 -2.99 4.89
N LEU A 320 26.26 -1.71 5.25
CA LEU A 320 25.03 -1.18 5.83
C LEU A 320 23.95 -0.96 4.77
N ILE A 321 24.35 -0.69 3.52
CA ILE A 321 23.43 -0.40 2.43
C ILE A 321 23.05 -1.68 1.69
N THR A 322 21.75 -1.94 1.60
CA THR A 322 21.24 -3.07 0.82
C THR A 322 20.95 -2.62 -0.61
N ILE A 323 21.53 -3.28 -1.61
CA ILE A 323 21.17 -3.10 -3.03
C ILE A 323 20.46 -4.36 -3.52
N GLU A 324 19.19 -4.28 -3.89
CA GLU A 324 18.37 -5.42 -4.27
C GLU A 324 18.29 -5.61 -5.79
N PRO A 325 18.22 -6.85 -6.31
CA PRO A 325 18.10 -7.10 -7.75
C PRO A 325 16.71 -6.76 -8.31
N SER A 326 15.72 -6.57 -7.45
CA SER A 326 14.33 -6.30 -7.82
C SER A 326 13.76 -5.15 -6.99
N ARG A 327 12.74 -4.46 -7.52
CA ARG A 327 12.01 -3.42 -6.77
C ARG A 327 11.37 -4.02 -5.52
N SER A 328 11.59 -3.39 -4.38
CA SER A 328 10.92 -3.67 -3.11
C SER A 328 10.05 -2.47 -2.70
N GLU A 329 9.12 -2.67 -1.76
CA GLU A 329 8.17 -1.66 -1.25
C GLU A 329 8.87 -0.67 -0.31
N VAL A 330 9.92 -0.03 -0.82
CA VAL A 330 10.97 0.62 -0.03
C VAL A 330 10.67 2.08 0.29
N ALA A 331 9.67 2.68 -0.37
CA ALA A 331 9.35 4.10 -0.21
C ALA A 331 7.84 4.38 -0.26
N PRO A 332 7.16 4.55 0.89
CA PRO A 332 5.70 4.53 0.98
C PRO A 332 5.01 5.68 0.23
N VAL A 333 5.64 6.87 0.16
CA VAL A 333 5.11 8.04 -0.56
C VAL A 333 5.16 7.79 -2.08
N GLN A 334 6.35 7.56 -2.63
CA GLN A 334 6.55 7.34 -4.08
C GLN A 334 5.78 6.10 -4.56
N PHE A 335 5.70 5.06 -3.74
CA PHE A 335 4.96 3.85 -4.06
C PHE A 335 3.45 4.12 -4.18
N SER A 336 2.88 4.85 -3.22
CA SER A 336 1.44 5.17 -3.23
C SER A 336 1.09 6.10 -4.40
N ILE A 337 1.92 7.11 -4.68
CA ILE A 337 1.75 7.96 -5.87
C ILE A 337 1.80 7.13 -7.15
N LYS A 338 2.82 6.28 -7.31
CA LYS A 338 2.94 5.41 -8.51
C LYS A 338 1.73 4.51 -8.70
N LEU A 339 1.17 3.97 -7.61
CA LEU A 339 0.01 3.09 -7.69
C LEU A 339 -1.25 3.86 -8.13
N LEU A 340 -1.49 5.06 -7.58
CA LEU A 340 -2.60 5.92 -8.02
C LEU A 340 -2.44 6.35 -9.49
N VAL A 341 -1.22 6.70 -9.90
CA VAL A 341 -0.91 7.02 -11.30
C VAL A 341 -1.14 5.82 -12.21
N GLU A 342 -0.72 4.61 -11.82
CA GLU A 342 -0.92 3.39 -12.59
C GLU A 342 -2.42 3.08 -12.79
N ILE A 343 -3.23 3.25 -11.74
CA ILE A 343 -4.70 3.10 -11.82
C ILE A 343 -5.29 4.16 -12.77
N ALA A 344 -4.92 5.43 -12.60
CA ALA A 344 -5.42 6.53 -13.43
C ALA A 344 -5.06 6.34 -14.93
N LEU A 345 -3.80 6.02 -15.24
CA LEU A 345 -3.35 5.82 -16.62
C LEU A 345 -4.02 4.61 -17.28
N ARG A 346 -4.28 3.56 -16.51
CA ARG A 346 -5.01 2.39 -17.00
C ARG A 346 -6.47 2.72 -17.28
N ALA A 347 -7.12 3.45 -16.39
CA ALA A 347 -8.49 3.91 -16.55
C ALA A 347 -8.64 4.81 -17.79
N LEU A 348 -7.67 5.71 -18.04
CA LEU A 348 -7.63 6.59 -19.23
C LEU A 348 -7.17 5.89 -20.51
N SER A 349 -6.80 4.60 -20.47
CA SER A 349 -6.34 3.90 -21.68
C SER A 349 -7.48 3.71 -22.69
N PRO A 350 -7.20 3.70 -24.01
CA PRO A 350 -8.24 3.58 -25.04
C PRO A 350 -9.13 2.33 -24.93
N GLY A 351 -8.62 1.26 -24.30
CA GLY A 351 -9.35 0.02 -24.11
C GLY A 351 -10.32 0.01 -22.92
N ILE A 352 -10.16 0.94 -21.96
CA ILE A 352 -11.00 1.05 -20.77
C ILE A 352 -11.83 2.33 -20.82
N ASN A 353 -11.18 3.48 -21.02
CA ASN A 353 -11.78 4.81 -21.11
C ASN A 353 -12.75 5.15 -19.95
N ASP A 354 -12.35 4.83 -18.73
CA ASP A 354 -13.07 5.14 -17.49
C ASP A 354 -12.52 6.44 -16.86
N SER A 355 -13.07 7.57 -17.28
CA SER A 355 -12.65 8.87 -16.78
C SER A 355 -12.94 9.06 -15.29
N TYR A 356 -14.02 8.49 -14.75
CA TYR A 356 -14.42 8.72 -13.35
C TYR A 356 -13.46 8.05 -12.36
N THR A 357 -12.97 6.85 -12.68
CA THR A 357 -11.92 6.21 -11.89
C THR A 357 -10.62 7.05 -11.89
N ALA A 358 -10.26 7.64 -13.03
CA ALA A 358 -9.10 8.52 -13.12
C ALA A 358 -9.30 9.83 -12.32
N VAL A 359 -10.50 10.42 -12.36
CA VAL A 359 -10.88 11.56 -11.52
C VAL A 359 -10.74 11.22 -10.04
N ALA A 360 -11.23 10.07 -9.60
CA ALA A 360 -11.10 9.64 -8.20
C ALA A 360 -9.63 9.51 -7.75
N CYS A 361 -8.74 9.04 -8.62
CA CYS A 361 -7.31 8.99 -8.37
C CYS A 361 -6.69 10.39 -8.24
N VAL A 362 -7.06 11.32 -9.12
CA VAL A 362 -6.57 12.71 -9.09
C VAL A 362 -7.09 13.43 -7.86
N ASP A 363 -8.37 13.32 -7.52
CA ASP A 363 -8.94 13.91 -6.29
C ASP A 363 -8.25 13.38 -5.04
N SER A 364 -7.88 12.09 -5.04
CA SER A 364 -7.14 11.46 -3.95
C SER A 364 -5.71 11.99 -3.83
N LEU A 365 -4.98 12.13 -4.95
CA LEU A 365 -3.66 12.74 -5.00
C LEU A 365 -3.70 14.20 -4.52
N THR A 366 -4.66 14.97 -5.03
CA THR A 366 -4.94 16.36 -4.65
C THR A 366 -5.18 16.48 -3.15
N SER A 367 -6.04 15.62 -2.59
CA SER A 367 -6.32 15.59 -1.14
C SER A 367 -5.06 15.31 -0.32
N ALA A 368 -4.26 14.32 -0.72
CA ALA A 368 -3.03 13.98 -0.01
C ALA A 368 -2.00 15.11 -0.06
N PHE A 369 -1.77 15.73 -1.23
CA PHE A 369 -0.84 16.85 -1.36
C PHE A 369 -1.31 18.11 -0.63
N ALA A 370 -2.62 18.37 -0.58
CA ALA A 370 -3.17 19.49 0.17
C ALA A 370 -2.80 19.43 1.68
N THR A 371 -2.54 18.24 2.22
CA THR A 371 -2.15 18.11 3.64
C THR A 371 -0.73 18.58 3.96
N VAL A 372 0.12 18.78 2.94
CA VAL A 372 1.52 19.19 3.06
C VAL A 372 1.84 20.44 2.23
N ALA A 373 0.82 21.10 1.70
CA ALA A 373 0.95 22.19 0.73
C ALA A 373 1.59 23.46 1.30
N ASP A 374 1.50 23.68 2.62
CA ASP A 374 2.08 24.85 3.31
C ASP A 374 3.43 24.57 3.97
N GLU A 375 3.83 23.31 4.11
CA GLU A 375 4.90 22.95 5.03
C GLU A 375 6.27 22.76 4.35
N GLY A 376 6.31 22.74 3.01
CA GLY A 376 7.52 22.56 2.20
C GLY A 376 8.18 21.19 2.42
N ILE A 377 8.46 20.45 1.33
CA ILE A 377 9.17 19.16 1.44
C ILE A 377 10.61 19.40 1.01
N ASN A 378 11.53 19.45 1.97
CA ASN A 378 12.96 19.61 1.74
C ASN A 378 13.71 18.28 1.96
N MET A 379 14.99 18.25 1.58
CA MET A 379 15.90 17.13 1.88
C MET A 379 15.80 16.71 3.35
N ALA A 380 15.71 15.41 3.59
CA ALA A 380 15.69 14.87 4.94
C ALA A 380 17.13 14.85 5.47
N VAL A 381 17.37 15.57 6.57
CA VAL A 381 18.69 15.65 7.21
C VAL A 381 18.58 14.99 8.57
N HIS A 382 19.20 13.83 8.72
CA HIS A 382 19.23 13.13 9.98
C HIS A 382 20.39 13.61 10.87
N TRP A 383 20.10 13.76 12.15
CA TRP A 383 21.00 14.32 13.16
C TRP A 383 21.37 13.26 14.20
N ASP A 384 22.56 13.37 14.77
CA ASP A 384 22.94 12.59 15.94
C ASP A 384 22.30 13.12 17.24
N LYS A 385 22.51 12.41 18.34
CA LYS A 385 22.00 12.78 19.67
C LYS A 385 22.58 14.09 20.20
N GLU A 386 23.67 14.59 19.63
CA GLU A 386 24.36 15.81 20.01
C GLU A 386 23.91 17.01 19.16
N GLY A 387 23.09 16.77 18.13
CA GLY A 387 22.54 17.77 17.23
C GLY A 387 23.48 18.13 16.07
N ASN A 388 24.39 17.24 15.67
CA ASN A 388 25.19 17.40 14.46
C ASN A 388 24.53 16.66 13.29
N ALA A 389 24.56 17.24 12.08
CA ALA A 389 24.04 16.60 10.88
C ALA A 389 24.94 15.42 10.49
N ARG A 390 24.35 14.24 10.23
CA ARG A 390 25.10 13.01 9.93
C ARG A 390 24.73 12.38 8.60
N VAL A 391 23.46 12.41 8.23
CA VAL A 391 23.00 11.80 6.97
C VAL A 391 22.08 12.76 6.23
N VAL A 392 22.37 13.02 4.97
CA VAL A 392 21.54 13.77 4.05
C VAL A 392 20.98 12.80 3.03
N LEU A 393 19.66 12.67 3.00
CA LEU A 393 18.97 11.91 1.97
C LEU A 393 18.41 12.86 0.91
N PRO A 394 18.60 12.56 -0.37
CA PRO A 394 17.92 13.28 -1.43
C PRO A 394 16.44 12.90 -1.33
N GLY A 395 15.66 13.76 -0.68
CA GLY A 395 14.21 13.70 -0.76
C GLY A 395 13.76 14.05 -2.17
N LEU A 396 12.60 13.55 -2.58
CA LEU A 396 11.88 14.23 -3.65
C LEU A 396 11.27 15.47 -3.01
N GLY A 397 11.64 16.65 -3.53
CA GLY A 397 11.00 17.88 -3.13
C GLY A 397 9.52 17.86 -3.53
N LEU A 398 8.79 18.86 -3.05
CA LEU A 398 7.37 18.99 -3.34
C LEU A 398 7.12 19.01 -4.86
N LYS A 399 7.98 19.72 -5.61
CA LYS A 399 7.97 19.79 -7.07
C LYS A 399 8.10 18.43 -7.73
N GLU A 400 9.07 17.61 -7.32
CA GLU A 400 9.28 16.30 -7.94
C GLU A 400 8.14 15.33 -7.59
N LEU A 401 7.60 15.39 -6.38
CA LEU A 401 6.47 14.55 -5.97
C LEU A 401 5.21 14.90 -6.77
N VAL A 402 4.84 16.18 -6.81
CA VAL A 402 3.70 16.67 -7.61
C VAL A 402 3.92 16.36 -9.10
N GLY A 403 5.11 16.63 -9.62
CA GLY A 403 5.48 16.31 -11.00
C GLY A 403 5.32 14.81 -11.32
N SER A 404 5.76 13.93 -10.43
CA SER A 404 5.64 12.47 -10.61
C SER A 404 4.19 11.99 -10.66
N ALA A 405 3.28 12.71 -10.00
CA ALA A 405 1.85 12.41 -9.98
C ALA A 405 1.13 13.00 -11.20
N PHE A 406 1.29 14.30 -11.46
CA PHE A 406 0.47 15.03 -12.41
C PHE A 406 1.01 15.03 -13.84
N HIS A 407 2.33 14.91 -14.08
CA HIS A 407 2.85 14.89 -15.46
C HIS A 407 2.31 13.73 -16.31
N PRO A 408 2.30 12.47 -15.83
CA PRO A 408 1.80 11.35 -16.61
C PRO A 408 0.29 11.46 -16.86
N ILE A 409 -0.48 11.83 -15.83
CA ILE A 409 -1.94 11.95 -15.92
C ILE A 409 -2.34 13.08 -16.87
N ARG A 410 -1.68 14.24 -16.79
CA ARG A 410 -1.87 15.35 -17.73
C ARG A 410 -1.67 14.91 -19.19
N ARG A 411 -0.61 14.16 -19.48
CA ARG A 411 -0.35 13.66 -20.84
C ARG A 411 -1.44 12.71 -21.32
N ALA A 412 -1.95 11.85 -20.45
CA ALA A 412 -3.05 10.95 -20.78
C ALA A 412 -4.41 11.67 -20.92
N ALA A 413 -4.59 12.82 -20.27
CA ALA A 413 -5.81 13.61 -20.30
C ALA A 413 -6.01 14.42 -21.60
N GLY A 414 -5.01 14.50 -22.48
CA GLY A 414 -5.02 15.43 -23.63
C GLY A 414 -6.27 15.35 -24.51
N GLY A 415 -6.76 14.15 -24.81
CA GLY A 415 -8.00 13.94 -25.58
C GLY A 415 -9.26 13.74 -24.75
N ASN A 416 -9.22 13.98 -23.43
CA ASN A 416 -10.32 13.68 -22.52
C ASN A 416 -10.72 14.94 -21.74
N ILE A 417 -11.77 15.62 -22.20
CA ILE A 417 -12.16 16.93 -21.67
C ILE A 417 -12.58 16.87 -20.20
N LEU A 418 -13.28 15.82 -19.80
CA LEU A 418 -13.71 15.61 -18.41
C LEU A 418 -12.49 15.50 -17.49
N MET A 419 -11.46 14.78 -17.92
CA MET A 419 -10.21 14.66 -17.17
C MET A 419 -9.44 15.99 -17.15
N ALA A 420 -9.42 16.75 -18.24
CA ALA A 420 -8.79 18.07 -18.29
C ALA A 420 -9.47 19.06 -17.32
N GLN A 421 -10.81 19.11 -17.30
CA GLN A 421 -11.59 19.90 -16.34
C GLN A 421 -11.30 19.49 -14.89
N SER A 422 -11.26 18.18 -14.62
CA SER A 422 -10.93 17.67 -13.28
C SER A 422 -9.51 18.03 -12.85
N LEU A 423 -8.52 17.95 -13.75
CA LEU A 423 -7.15 18.38 -13.46
C LEU A 423 -7.09 19.88 -13.17
N ALA A 424 -7.72 20.72 -13.99
CA ALA A 424 -7.78 22.17 -13.76
C ALA A 424 -8.39 22.51 -12.40
N TYR A 425 -9.51 21.84 -12.05
CA TYR A 425 -10.17 22.00 -10.76
C TYR A 425 -9.30 21.53 -9.58
N SER A 426 -8.69 20.35 -9.69
CA SER A 426 -7.81 19.79 -8.67
C SER A 426 -6.57 20.65 -8.43
N LEU A 427 -5.94 21.13 -9.51
CA LEU A 427 -4.80 22.03 -9.44
C LEU A 427 -5.19 23.37 -8.81
N SER A 428 -6.31 23.97 -9.22
CA SER A 428 -6.85 25.19 -8.60
C SER A 428 -7.06 25.05 -7.09
N ARG A 429 -7.55 23.88 -6.63
CA ARG A 429 -7.69 23.60 -5.20
C ARG A 429 -6.35 23.49 -4.48
N LEU A 430 -5.32 22.89 -5.10
CA LEU A 430 -3.96 22.87 -4.54
C LEU A 430 -3.35 24.25 -4.46
N HIS A 431 -3.55 25.09 -5.49
CA HIS A 431 -3.09 26.48 -5.48
C HIS A 431 -3.68 27.24 -4.29
N HIS A 432 -4.98 27.10 -4.05
CA HIS A 432 -5.65 27.75 -2.93
C HIS A 432 -5.21 27.22 -1.55
N ALA A 433 -4.87 25.94 -1.47
CA ALA A 433 -4.51 25.27 -0.22
C ALA A 433 -3.03 25.39 0.16
N GLY A 434 -2.17 25.87 -0.74
CA GLY A 434 -0.72 25.89 -0.53
C GLY A 434 -0.08 27.27 -0.53
N GLY A 435 1.12 27.34 0.03
CA GLY A 435 1.97 28.53 0.03
C GLY A 435 2.66 28.80 -1.31
N GLU A 436 3.55 29.80 -1.35
CA GLU A 436 4.19 30.29 -2.58
C GLU A 436 4.86 29.19 -3.42
N GLU A 437 5.52 28.22 -2.78
CA GLU A 437 6.16 27.10 -3.48
C GLU A 437 5.14 26.24 -4.24
N MET A 438 4.04 25.84 -3.58
CA MET A 438 2.98 25.04 -4.19
C MET A 438 2.27 25.82 -5.30
N GLN A 439 2.03 27.12 -5.09
CA GLN A 439 1.39 27.99 -6.08
C GLN A 439 2.21 28.02 -7.38
N GLY A 440 3.52 28.27 -7.30
CA GLY A 440 4.39 28.25 -8.49
C GLY A 440 4.47 26.89 -9.18
N ILE A 441 4.43 25.78 -8.42
CA ILE A 441 4.36 24.43 -9.00
C ILE A 441 3.04 24.23 -9.76
N VAL A 442 1.92 24.64 -9.17
CA VAL A 442 0.59 24.50 -9.76
C VAL A 442 0.45 25.35 -11.02
N GLU A 443 0.88 26.61 -11.00
CA GLU A 443 0.85 27.50 -12.16
C GLU A 443 1.57 26.87 -13.36
N ASN A 444 2.77 26.34 -13.15
CA ASN A 444 3.50 25.61 -14.19
C ASN A 444 2.72 24.37 -14.70
N HIS A 445 2.09 23.61 -13.81
CA HIS A 445 1.27 22.46 -14.21
C HIS A 445 0.02 22.86 -15.00
N LEU A 446 -0.62 24.00 -14.68
CA LEU A 446 -1.74 24.55 -15.44
C LEU A 446 -1.29 24.98 -16.83
N SER A 447 -0.19 25.73 -16.96
CA SER A 447 0.36 26.11 -18.28
C SER A 447 0.64 24.89 -19.15
N LEU A 448 1.23 23.84 -18.56
CA LEU A 448 1.45 22.57 -19.27
C LEU A 448 0.15 21.86 -19.65
N LEU A 449 -0.92 21.94 -18.83
CA LEU A 449 -2.22 21.35 -19.15
C LEU A 449 -2.84 22.03 -20.36
N PHE A 450 -2.84 23.37 -20.39
CA PHE A 450 -3.38 24.14 -21.52
C PHE A 450 -2.59 23.92 -22.80
N ALA A 451 -1.26 23.85 -22.73
CA ALA A 451 -0.44 23.45 -23.87
C ALA A 451 -0.81 22.05 -24.40
N GLN A 452 -1.15 21.11 -23.51
CA GLN A 452 -1.52 19.74 -23.90
C GLN A 452 -2.89 19.64 -24.57
N ILE A 453 -3.91 20.33 -24.06
CA ILE A 453 -5.27 20.27 -24.61
C ILE A 453 -5.39 21.05 -25.93
N ARG A 454 -4.66 22.17 -26.07
CA ARG A 454 -4.59 22.92 -27.35
C ARG A 454 -3.92 22.09 -28.45
N ALA A 455 -2.90 21.31 -28.10
CA ALA A 455 -2.24 20.40 -29.03
C ALA A 455 -3.10 19.17 -29.41
N ALA A 456 -4.23 18.93 -28.73
CA ALA A 456 -5.05 17.73 -28.90
C ALA A 456 -6.20 17.87 -29.91
N ASP A 457 -6.26 18.97 -30.68
CA ASP A 457 -7.26 19.23 -31.72
C ASP A 457 -8.71 19.16 -31.18
N LEU A 458 -8.93 19.71 -29.98
CA LEU A 458 -10.24 19.78 -29.34
C LEU A 458 -11.05 20.99 -29.85
N VAL A 459 -12.38 20.93 -29.68
CA VAL A 459 -13.25 22.06 -30.01
C VAL A 459 -12.97 23.23 -29.07
N GLU A 460 -12.96 24.45 -29.59
CA GLU A 460 -12.64 25.65 -28.81
C GLU A 460 -13.55 25.84 -27.57
N ASP A 461 -14.84 25.53 -27.72
CA ASP A 461 -15.81 25.56 -26.61
C ASP A 461 -15.46 24.57 -25.49
N ASP A 462 -14.86 23.42 -25.83
CA ASP A 462 -14.38 22.45 -24.85
C ASP A 462 -13.19 23.04 -24.08
N ILE A 463 -12.21 23.61 -24.78
CA ILE A 463 -11.05 24.27 -24.14
C ILE A 463 -11.53 25.38 -23.20
N LYS A 464 -12.48 26.20 -23.64
CA LYS A 464 -13.10 27.24 -22.83
C LYS A 464 -13.76 26.69 -21.57
N SER A 465 -14.44 25.54 -21.66
CA SER A 465 -15.03 24.89 -20.49
C SER A 465 -14.00 24.49 -19.42
N VAL A 466 -12.75 24.23 -19.80
CA VAL A 466 -11.64 23.98 -18.86
C VAL A 466 -11.18 25.28 -18.20
N VAL A 467 -11.12 26.38 -18.95
CA VAL A 467 -10.81 27.72 -18.42
C VAL A 467 -11.85 28.15 -17.39
N GLU A 468 -13.14 27.87 -17.64
CA GLU A 468 -14.24 28.18 -16.73
C GLU A 468 -14.15 27.45 -15.38
N MET A 469 -13.34 26.39 -15.26
CA MET A 469 -13.06 25.71 -13.99
C MET A 469 -12.05 26.46 -13.11
N LEU A 470 -11.34 27.46 -13.65
CA LEU A 470 -10.32 28.22 -12.94
C LEU A 470 -10.88 29.50 -12.30
N PRO A 471 -10.41 29.87 -11.09
CA PRO A 471 -10.65 31.19 -10.53
C PRO A 471 -9.91 32.25 -11.36
N GLY A 472 -10.46 33.48 -11.39
CA GLY A 472 -9.98 34.55 -12.28
C GLY A 472 -8.50 34.95 -12.12
N GLU A 473 -7.87 34.67 -10.98
CA GLU A 473 -6.44 34.87 -10.77
C GLU A 473 -5.60 33.90 -11.60
N LEU A 474 -6.02 32.62 -11.68
CA LEU A 474 -5.34 31.57 -12.45
C LEU A 474 -5.65 31.64 -13.94
N THR A 475 -6.81 32.18 -14.32
CA THR A 475 -7.14 32.45 -15.73
C THR A 475 -6.09 33.33 -16.38
N ARG A 476 -5.62 34.38 -15.69
CA ARG A 476 -4.59 35.30 -16.20
C ARG A 476 -3.24 34.64 -16.42
N VAL A 477 -2.88 33.65 -15.60
CA VAL A 477 -1.63 32.87 -15.77
C VAL A 477 -1.66 32.07 -17.07
N VAL A 478 -2.84 31.55 -17.43
CA VAL A 478 -3.06 30.80 -18.67
C VAL A 478 -3.07 31.72 -19.90
N GLU A 479 -3.70 32.90 -19.78
CA GLU A 479 -3.75 33.93 -20.83
C GLU A 479 -2.37 34.58 -21.07
N ALA A 480 -1.59 34.87 -20.02
CA ALA A 480 -0.24 35.43 -20.16
C ALA A 480 0.72 34.45 -20.87
N GLY A 481 0.55 33.15 -20.64
CA GLY A 481 1.27 32.12 -21.39
C GLY A 481 0.88 32.02 -22.87
N GLU A 482 -0.26 32.57 -23.29
CA GLU A 482 -0.64 32.68 -24.71
C GLU A 482 0.14 33.81 -25.41
N GLU A 483 0.37 34.94 -24.75
CA GLU A 483 1.09 36.08 -25.32
C GLU A 483 2.56 35.76 -25.58
N ASP A 484 3.22 35.03 -24.68
CA ASP A 484 4.61 34.59 -24.87
C ASP A 484 4.74 33.55 -26.00
N ALA A 485 3.81 32.59 -26.10
CA ALA A 485 3.84 31.56 -27.15
C ALA A 485 3.48 32.12 -28.55
N THR A 486 2.61 33.13 -28.61
CA THR A 486 2.27 33.82 -29.88
C THR A 486 3.32 34.85 -30.28
N GLY A 487 4.01 35.47 -29.33
CA GLY A 487 5.14 36.38 -29.58
C GLY A 487 6.36 35.67 -30.18
N GLU A 488 6.66 34.43 -29.76
CA GLU A 488 7.76 33.62 -30.31
C GLU A 488 7.46 33.16 -31.75
N VAL A 489 6.20 32.84 -32.07
CA VAL A 489 5.75 32.52 -33.45
C VAL A 489 5.73 33.75 -34.35
N ALA A 490 5.33 34.92 -33.83
CA ALA A 490 5.34 36.17 -34.59
C ALA A 490 6.77 36.65 -34.93
N ALA A 491 7.73 36.45 -34.03
CA ALA A 491 9.14 36.77 -34.28
C ALA A 491 9.76 35.91 -35.39
N ASP A 492 9.41 34.63 -35.48
CA ASP A 492 9.91 33.70 -36.51
C ASP A 492 9.30 33.98 -37.90
N THR A 493 8.12 34.62 -37.96
CA THR A 493 7.49 35.04 -39.24
C THR A 493 7.95 36.41 -39.76
N ALA A 494 8.65 37.21 -38.95
CA ALA A 494 9.08 38.56 -39.31
C ALA A 494 10.45 38.62 -40.02
N GLU A 495 11.20 37.51 -40.09
CA GLU A 495 12.53 37.48 -40.74
C GLU A 495 12.49 37.12 -42.24
N ASP A 496 11.33 36.86 -42.83
CA ASP A 496 11.23 36.39 -44.23
C ASP A 496 10.41 37.33 -45.16
N GLU A 497 10.52 38.64 -44.96
CA GLU A 497 10.01 39.64 -45.93
C GLU A 497 11.11 39.97 -46.97
N PRO A 498 10.96 39.60 -48.26
CA PRO A 498 11.97 39.92 -49.27
C PRO A 498 11.93 41.42 -49.61
N ALA A 499 13.11 42.04 -49.57
CA ALA A 499 13.33 43.45 -49.91
C ALA A 499 12.73 43.82 -51.28
N PRO A 500 12.14 45.03 -51.43
CA PRO A 500 11.54 45.43 -52.69
C PRO A 500 12.65 45.72 -53.71
N THR A 501 12.65 44.97 -54.82
CA THR A 501 13.48 45.28 -56.00
C THR A 501 12.92 46.47 -56.76
N ALA A 502 13.82 47.39 -57.11
CA ALA A 502 13.63 48.66 -57.80
C ALA A 502 13.00 48.57 -59.20
#